data_AF-A0A7W1LM11-F1
#
_entry.id   AF-A0A7W1LM11-F1
#
_cell.length_a   1.000
_cell.length_b   1.000
_cell.length_c   1.000
_cell.angle_alpha   90.00
_cell.angle_beta   90.00
_cell.angle_gamma   90.00
#
_symmetry.space_group_name_H-M   'P 1'
#
loop_
_entity.id
_entity.type
_entity.pdbx_description
1 polymer ?
#
loop_
_entity_poly.entity_id
_entity_poly.type
_entity_poly.pdbx_seq_one_letter_code
_entity_poly.pdbx_strand_id
1 'polypeptide(L)'
;VRDHLDDPAAFAAAFDARTEEAVAPFYRNQIREDRFRAAEMNALRNGLEPAAMTPRSAQILAAAGQDGDVLRGVLETVQCLALPEEVFQRPGIRERIEATDPVSPPPAPGPDRAQLLQLLGS
;
A
#
# COMPACT_ATOMS: atom_id res chain seq x y z
N VAL A 1 -3.02 20.02 -22.35
CA VAL A 1 -2.73 21.26 -21.56
C VAL A 1 -1.82 22.24 -22.29
N ARG A 2 -0.71 21.83 -22.92
CA ARG A 2 0.19 22.77 -23.64
C ARG A 2 -0.51 23.55 -24.76
N ASP A 3 -1.54 22.97 -25.36
CA ASP A 3 -2.29 23.61 -26.44
C ASP A 3 -3.26 24.71 -25.98
N HIS A 4 -3.38 24.95 -24.67
CA HIS A 4 -4.32 25.92 -24.09
C HIS A 4 -3.62 27.04 -23.29
N LEU A 5 -2.31 27.23 -23.45
CA LEU A 5 -1.55 28.17 -22.60
C LEU A 5 -2.01 29.64 -22.71
N ASP A 6 -2.56 30.03 -23.86
CA ASP A 6 -3.07 31.39 -24.09
C ASP A 6 -4.56 31.56 -23.71
N ASP A 7 -5.24 30.50 -23.28
CA ASP A 7 -6.61 30.51 -22.78
C ASP A 7 -6.66 29.95 -21.34
N PRO A 8 -6.67 30.81 -20.32
CA PRO A 8 -6.64 30.39 -18.92
C PRO A 8 -7.80 29.45 -18.53
N ALA A 9 -8.99 29.64 -19.11
CA ALA A 9 -10.15 28.83 -18.77
C ALA A 9 -10.05 27.43 -19.39
N ALA A 10 -9.67 27.35 -20.67
CA ALA A 10 -9.43 26.07 -21.34
C ALA A 10 -8.24 25.32 -20.71
N PHE A 11 -7.19 26.03 -20.30
CA PHE A 11 -6.06 25.45 -19.57
C PHE A 11 -6.52 24.80 -18.28
N ALA A 12 -7.27 25.53 -17.43
CA ALA A 12 -7.72 25.04 -16.14
C ALA A 12 -8.58 23.78 -16.29
N ALA A 13 -9.54 23.77 -17.22
CA ALA A 13 -10.39 22.61 -17.48
C ALA A 13 -9.59 21.39 -17.98
N ALA A 14 -8.65 21.61 -18.90
CA ALA A 14 -7.81 20.53 -19.42
C ALA A 14 -6.83 19.98 -18.36
N PHE A 15 -6.35 20.82 -17.46
CA PHE A 15 -5.47 20.42 -16.36
C PHE A 15 -6.22 19.61 -15.31
N ASP A 16 -7.41 20.06 -14.93
CA ASP A 16 -8.31 19.34 -14.01
C ASP A 16 -8.65 17.95 -14.57
N ALA A 17 -9.12 17.87 -15.82
CA ALA A 17 -9.43 16.61 -16.48
C ALA A 17 -8.22 15.65 -16.49
N ARG A 18 -7.03 16.17 -16.78
CA ARG A 18 -5.80 15.35 -16.79
C ARG A 18 -5.39 14.90 -15.39
N THR A 19 -5.65 15.71 -14.37
CA THR A 19 -5.39 15.37 -12.96
C THR A 19 -6.36 14.30 -12.48
N GLU A 20 -7.65 14.44 -12.79
CA GLU A 20 -8.65 13.42 -12.47
C GLU A 20 -8.34 12.08 -13.14
N GLU A 21 -7.87 12.09 -14.38
CA GLU A 21 -7.47 10.88 -15.10
C GLU A 21 -6.20 10.25 -14.50
N ALA A 22 -5.14 11.04 -14.29
CA ALA A 22 -3.81 10.52 -13.96
C ALA A 22 -3.57 10.32 -12.46
N VAL A 23 -4.14 11.16 -11.61
CA VAL A 23 -3.81 11.24 -10.18
C VAL A 23 -4.93 10.67 -9.31
N ALA A 24 -6.19 10.91 -9.67
CA ALA A 24 -7.30 10.48 -8.82
C ALA A 24 -7.36 8.97 -8.56
N PRO A 25 -6.96 8.06 -9.49
CA PRO A 25 -6.87 6.63 -9.18
C PRO A 25 -5.93 6.34 -8.00
N PHE A 26 -4.75 6.96 -7.97
CA PHE A 26 -3.79 6.81 -6.87
C PHE A 26 -4.34 7.39 -5.57
N TYR A 27 -4.96 8.57 -5.61
CA TYR A 27 -5.59 9.18 -4.44
C TYR A 27 -6.65 8.24 -3.83
N ARG A 28 -7.57 7.72 -4.65
CA ARG A 28 -8.63 6.82 -4.19
C ARG A 28 -8.06 5.53 -3.61
N ASN A 29 -7.00 4.99 -4.22
CA ASN A 29 -6.28 3.83 -3.70
C ASN A 29 -5.65 4.12 -2.33
N GLN A 30 -4.88 5.19 -2.19
CA GLN A 30 -4.20 5.55 -0.94
C GLN A 30 -5.18 5.84 0.18
N ILE A 31 -6.29 6.54 -0.09
CA ILE A 31 -7.34 6.79 0.91
C ILE A 31 -7.91 5.50 1.50
N ARG A 32 -8.09 4.45 0.67
CA ARG A 32 -8.58 3.16 1.14
C ARG A 32 -7.57 2.51 2.09
N GLU A 33 -6.30 2.45 1.70
CA GLU A 33 -5.24 1.85 2.53
C GLU A 33 -4.98 2.66 3.81
N ASP A 34 -5.02 3.99 3.74
CA ASP A 34 -4.86 4.89 4.89
C ASP A 34 -5.97 4.71 5.91
N ARG A 35 -7.21 4.55 5.46
CA ARG A 35 -8.34 4.28 6.36
C ARG A 35 -8.16 2.95 7.09
N PHE A 36 -7.66 1.93 6.41
CA PHE A 36 -7.36 0.64 7.04
C PHE A 36 -6.27 0.79 8.11
N ARG A 37 -5.13 1.42 7.76
CA ARG A 37 -4.03 1.67 8.71
C ARG A 37 -4.46 2.54 9.90
N ALA A 38 -5.26 3.57 9.66
CA ALA A 38 -5.78 4.42 10.73
C ALA A 38 -6.70 3.65 11.68
N ALA A 39 -7.56 2.77 11.15
CA ALA A 39 -8.41 1.91 11.96
C ALA A 39 -7.59 0.92 12.81
N GLU A 40 -6.58 0.30 12.24
CA GLU A 40 -5.64 -0.58 12.95
C GLU A 40 -4.92 0.17 14.09
N MET A 41 -4.31 1.32 13.79
CA MET A 41 -3.63 2.13 14.81
C MET A 41 -4.58 2.57 15.94
N ASN A 42 -5.82 2.90 15.61
CA ASN A 42 -6.83 3.28 16.61
C ASN A 42 -7.26 2.08 17.46
N ALA A 43 -7.41 0.87 16.88
CA ALA A 43 -7.72 -0.34 17.64
C ALA A 43 -6.59 -0.64 18.65
N LEU A 44 -5.34 -0.69 18.17
CA LEU A 44 -4.16 -0.95 19.02
C LEU A 44 -4.03 0.09 20.14
N ARG A 45 -4.24 1.37 19.85
CA ARG A 45 -4.18 2.45 20.84
C ARG A 45 -5.19 2.26 21.97
N ASN A 46 -6.36 1.71 21.66
CA ASN A 46 -7.45 1.48 22.61
C ASN A 46 -7.41 0.08 23.24
N GLY A 47 -6.36 -0.71 23.00
CA GLY A 47 -6.24 -2.08 23.52
C GLY A 47 -7.22 -3.06 22.89
N LEU A 48 -7.68 -2.78 21.66
CA LEU A 48 -8.55 -3.64 20.88
C LEU A 48 -7.74 -4.38 19.81
N GLU A 49 -8.21 -5.58 19.45
CA GLU A 49 -7.66 -6.33 18.33
C GLU A 49 -8.03 -5.65 16.99
N PRO A 50 -7.07 -5.38 16.10
CA PRO A 50 -7.35 -4.86 14.76
C PRO A 50 -8.17 -5.83 13.92
N ALA A 51 -8.89 -5.28 12.94
CA ALA A 51 -9.49 -6.11 11.90
C ALA A 51 -8.39 -6.83 11.11
N ALA A 52 -8.57 -8.13 10.89
CA ALA A 52 -7.65 -8.90 10.08
C ALA A 52 -7.59 -8.36 8.64
N MET A 53 -6.39 -8.40 8.04
CA MET A 53 -6.23 -8.14 6.63
C MET A 53 -6.99 -9.16 5.78
N THR A 54 -7.32 -8.79 4.54
CA THR A 54 -7.84 -9.78 3.58
C THR A 54 -6.79 -10.86 3.32
N PRO A 55 -7.19 -12.12 3.05
CA PRO A 55 -6.25 -13.20 2.73
C PRO A 55 -5.29 -12.84 1.60
N ARG A 56 -5.78 -12.13 0.57
CA ARG A 56 -4.96 -11.71 -0.56
C ARG A 56 -3.91 -10.68 -0.15
N SER A 57 -4.29 -9.66 0.63
CA SER A 57 -3.33 -8.66 1.12
C SER A 57 -2.27 -9.31 2.01
N ALA A 58 -2.65 -10.27 2.86
CA ALA A 58 -1.73 -10.98 3.74
C ALA A 58 -0.72 -11.81 2.93
N GLN A 59 -1.18 -12.52 1.90
CA GLN A 59 -0.31 -13.27 1.00
C GLN A 59 0.68 -12.37 0.25
N ILE A 60 0.24 -11.20 -0.23
CA ILE A 60 1.13 -10.23 -0.90
C ILE A 60 2.23 -9.74 0.07
N LEU A 61 1.89 -9.40 1.31
CA LEU A 61 2.88 -8.95 2.29
C LEU A 61 3.83 -10.09 2.70
N ALA A 62 3.33 -11.31 2.87
CA ALA A 62 4.16 -12.48 3.14
C ALA A 62 5.16 -12.72 1.99
N ALA A 63 4.68 -12.66 0.75
CA ALA A 63 5.50 -12.81 -0.45
C ALA A 63 6.56 -11.70 -0.54
N ALA A 64 6.18 -10.45 -0.29
CA ALA A 64 7.11 -9.31 -0.28
C ALA A 64 8.19 -9.43 0.82
N GLY A 65 7.90 -10.12 1.93
CA GLY A 65 8.88 -10.40 2.98
C GLY A 65 9.96 -11.41 2.56
N GLN A 66 9.72 -12.19 1.51
CA GLN A 66 10.60 -13.30 1.09
C GLN A 66 11.17 -13.11 -0.32
N ASP A 67 10.49 -12.35 -1.18
CA ASP A 67 10.82 -12.14 -2.59
C ASP A 67 11.03 -10.65 -2.92
N GLY A 68 12.23 -10.31 -3.37
CA GLY A 68 12.62 -8.94 -3.65
C GLY A 68 11.92 -8.31 -4.86
N ASP A 69 11.43 -9.11 -5.82
CA ASP A 69 10.67 -8.60 -6.96
C ASP A 69 9.24 -8.27 -6.54
N VAL A 70 8.63 -9.11 -5.68
CA VAL A 70 7.33 -8.79 -5.08
C VAL A 70 7.42 -7.56 -4.19
N LEU A 71 8.46 -7.44 -3.37
CA LEU A 71 8.72 -6.24 -2.58
C LEU A 71 8.83 -4.99 -3.45
N ARG A 72 9.57 -5.06 -4.56
CA ARG A 72 9.68 -3.95 -5.52
C ARG A 72 8.31 -3.57 -6.10
N GLY A 73 7.47 -4.56 -6.43
CA GLY A 73 6.10 -4.33 -6.86
C GLY A 73 5.26 -3.58 -5.81
N VAL A 74 5.33 -4.00 -4.54
CA VAL A 74 4.66 -3.27 -3.45
C VAL A 74 5.16 -1.82 -3.37
N LEU A 75 6.48 -1.61 -3.43
CA LEU A 75 7.05 -0.25 -3.40
C LEU A 75 6.60 0.60 -4.59
N GLU A 76 6.45 0.01 -5.78
CA GLU A 76 5.92 0.68 -6.96
C GLU A 76 4.51 1.23 -6.72
N THR A 77 3.66 0.46 -6.03
CA THR A 77 2.30 0.92 -5.66
C THR A 77 2.31 2.01 -4.58
N VAL A 78 3.21 1.91 -3.60
CA VAL A 78 3.34 2.88 -2.50
C VAL A 78 3.87 4.22 -3.04
N GLN A 79 4.74 4.16 -4.04
CA GLN A 79 5.32 5.33 -4.69
C GLN A 79 4.46 5.90 -5.82
N CYS A 80 3.23 5.39 -6.00
CA CYS A 80 2.29 5.82 -7.04
C CYS A 80 2.88 5.78 -8.46
N LEU A 81 3.73 4.79 -8.74
CA LEU A 81 4.30 4.58 -10.07
C LEU A 81 3.37 3.72 -10.94
N ALA A 82 2.62 2.81 -10.33
CA ALA A 82 1.57 2.02 -10.96
C ALA A 82 0.52 1.58 -9.93
N LEU A 83 -0.68 1.24 -10.39
CA LEU A 83 -1.77 0.83 -9.50
C LEU A 83 -1.61 -0.62 -9.04
N PRO A 84 -2.08 -0.99 -7.83
CA PRO A 84 -2.00 -2.37 -7.33
C PRO A 84 -2.60 -3.42 -8.27
N GLU A 85 -3.74 -3.12 -8.88
CA GLU A 85 -4.42 -3.99 -9.85
C GLU A 85 -3.60 -4.23 -11.12
N GLU A 86 -2.70 -3.30 -11.48
CA GLU A 86 -1.78 -3.48 -12.59
C GLU A 86 -0.58 -4.30 -12.13
N VAL A 87 0.12 -3.85 -11.09
CA VAL A 87 1.39 -4.43 -10.63
C VAL A 87 1.23 -5.89 -10.25
N PHE A 88 0.22 -6.23 -9.45
CA PHE A 88 0.04 -7.60 -8.93
C PHE A 88 -0.57 -8.57 -9.95
N GLN A 89 -0.96 -8.08 -11.13
CA GLN A 89 -1.39 -8.91 -12.27
C GLN A 89 -0.29 -9.11 -13.30
N ARG A 90 0.87 -8.45 -13.16
CA ARG A 90 1.99 -8.63 -14.08
C ARG A 90 2.50 -10.08 -14.04
N PRO A 91 2.73 -10.70 -15.21
CA PRO A 91 3.40 -11.99 -15.27
C PRO A 91 4.75 -11.95 -14.56
N GLY A 92 5.08 -13.02 -13.85
CA GLY A 92 6.23 -13.12 -12.96
C GLY A 92 5.93 -12.62 -11.54
N ILE A 93 5.16 -11.55 -11.34
CA ILE A 93 4.80 -11.09 -9.99
C ILE A 93 3.67 -11.93 -9.43
N ARG A 94 2.62 -12.14 -10.23
CA ARG A 94 1.45 -12.94 -9.81
C ARG A 94 1.85 -14.35 -9.40
N GLU A 95 2.66 -15.03 -10.22
CA GLU A 95 3.09 -16.41 -9.98
C GLU A 95 3.92 -16.55 -8.70
N ARG A 96 4.75 -15.55 -8.38
CA ARG A 96 5.52 -15.52 -7.12
C ARG A 96 4.64 -15.34 -5.89
N ILE A 97 3.62 -14.46 -5.98
CA ILE A 97 2.64 -14.28 -4.91
C ILE A 97 1.85 -15.59 -4.71
N GLU A 98 1.42 -16.24 -5.81
CA GLU A 98 0.68 -17.50 -5.76
C GLU A 98 1.51 -18.67 -5.22
N ALA A 99 2.81 -18.70 -5.48
CA ALA A 99 3.73 -19.68 -4.94
C ALA A 99 4.03 -19.49 -3.44
N THR A 100 3.63 -18.35 -2.86
CA THR A 100 3.80 -18.09 -1.43
C THR A 100 2.64 -18.71 -0.67
N ASP A 101 2.97 -19.65 0.23
CA ASP A 101 1.99 -20.23 1.14
C ASP A 101 1.31 -19.12 1.96
N PRO A 102 -0.01 -19.22 2.22
CA PRO A 102 -0.71 -18.32 3.12
C PRO A 102 -0.29 -18.62 4.57
N VAL A 103 0.95 -18.30 4.90
CA VAL A 103 1.46 -18.32 6.27
C VAL A 103 1.11 -16.98 6.91
N SER A 104 0.83 -16.99 8.22
CA SER A 104 0.77 -15.74 8.99
C SER A 104 2.01 -14.89 8.67
N PRO A 105 1.86 -13.57 8.51
CA PRO A 105 3.00 -12.68 8.31
C PRO A 105 4.06 -13.00 9.37
N PRO A 106 5.35 -13.13 8.99
CA PRO A 106 6.39 -13.33 9.98
C PRO A 106 6.33 -12.18 11.00
N PRO A 107 6.59 -12.46 12.29
CA PRO A 107 6.56 -11.42 13.32
C PRO A 107 7.46 -10.26 12.89
N ALA A 108 7.01 -9.03 13.18
CA ALA A 108 7.76 -7.83 12.84
C ALA A 108 9.19 -7.93 13.42
N PRO A 109 10.22 -7.53 12.66
CA PRO A 109 11.58 -7.56 13.18
C PRO A 109 11.72 -6.57 14.33
N GLY A 110 12.32 -7.04 15.44
CA GLY A 110 12.58 -6.23 16.62
C GLY A 110 11.78 -6.66 17.85
N PRO A 111 11.99 -5.98 18.99
CA PRO A 111 11.32 -6.32 20.23
C PRO A 111 9.84 -5.93 20.19
N ASP A 112 8.97 -6.80 20.72
CA ASP A 112 7.59 -6.43 21.01
C ASP A 112 7.52 -5.37 22.13
N ARG A 113 6.31 -4.85 22.42
CA ARG A 113 6.14 -3.81 23.45
C ARG A 113 6.66 -4.24 24.82
N ALA A 114 6.44 -5.49 25.22
CA ALA A 114 6.87 -5.98 26.53
C ALA A 114 8.40 -6.07 26.59
N GLN A 115 9.02 -6.59 25.53
CA GLN A 115 10.47 -6.65 25.36
C GLN A 115 11.10 -5.26 25.33
N LEU A 116 10.48 -4.29 24.63
CA LEU A 116 10.96 -2.92 24.59
C LEU A 116 10.89 -2.25 25.96
N LEU A 117 9.81 -2.46 26.72
CA LEU A 117 9.70 -1.93 28.08
C LEU A 117 10.73 -2.53 29.04
N GLN A 118 11.08 -3.81 28.88
CA GLN A 118 12.17 -4.42 29.64
C GLN A 118 13.52 -3.76 29.31
N LEU A 119 13.77 -3.44 28.04
CA LEU A 119 14.99 -2.74 27.60
C LEU A 119 15.08 -1.28 28.07
N LEU A 120 13.94 -0.62 28.30
CA LEU A 120 13.88 0.77 28.77
C LEU A 120 13.87 0.90 30.31
N GLY A 121 13.51 -0.17 31.00
CA GLY A 121 13.47 -0.23 32.47
C GLY A 121 14.79 -0.62 33.13
N SER A 122 15.86 -0.83 32.35
CA SER A 122 17.21 -1.12 32.81
C SER A 122 18.05 0.14 32.97
#